data_AF-A0A535VDG0-F1
#
_entry.id   AF-A0A535VDG0-F1
#
_cell.length_a   1.000
_cell.length_b   1.000
_cell.length_c   1.000
_cell.angle_alpha   90.00
_cell.angle_beta   90.00
_cell.angle_gamma   90.00
#
_symmetry.space_group_name_H-M   'P 1'
#
loop_
_entity.id
_entity.type
_entity.pdbx_description
1 polymer ?
#
loop_
_entity_poly.entity_id
_entity_poly.type
_entity_poly.pdbx_seq_one_letter_code
_entity_poly.pdbx_strand_id
1 'polypeptide(L)'
;MIPTLHIHLLGDFRLVSGETPVTTITVPRVQSLLAYLVLHRTAPQDRSHLAFLLWPDSTEAQAHTNLRQLLMAPSPWISRIWNRHWSRPSKQSKPRTQP
;
A
#
# COMPACT_ATOMS: atom_id res chain seq x y z
N MET A 1 -1.99 30.28 1.87
CA MET A 1 -0.71 29.56 1.70
C MET A 1 -0.96 28.07 1.90
N ILE A 2 -0.37 27.20 1.08
CA ILE A 2 -0.46 25.75 1.27
C ILE A 2 0.50 25.38 2.41
N PRO A 3 0.06 24.72 3.49
CA PRO A 3 0.93 24.38 4.61
C PRO A 3 2.02 23.39 4.17
N THR A 4 3.24 23.58 4.67
CA THR A 4 4.35 22.66 4.42
C THR A 4 4.06 21.30 5.06
N LEU A 5 4.23 20.23 4.28
CA LEU A 5 4.06 18.86 4.76
C LEU A 5 5.41 18.30 5.23
N HIS A 6 5.51 18.00 6.52
CA HIS A 6 6.67 17.33 7.12
C HIS A 6 6.36 15.85 7.32
N ILE A 7 7.27 14.99 6.87
CA ILE A 7 7.14 13.54 6.94
C ILE A 7 8.37 12.96 7.63
N HIS A 8 8.13 12.15 8.65
CA HIS A 8 9.15 11.37 9.32
C HIS A 8 8.97 9.91 8.95
N LEU A 9 9.98 9.34 8.29
CA LEU A 9 9.99 7.93 7.85
C LEU A 9 10.95 7.06 8.67
N LEU A 10 11.90 7.68 9.37
CA LEU A 10 12.89 6.99 10.19
C LEU A 10 12.42 7.00 11.64
N GLY A 11 12.18 5.82 12.19
CA GLY A 11 11.42 5.64 13.44
C GLY A 11 9.93 5.51 13.12
N ASP A 12 9.08 6.12 13.95
CA ASP A 12 7.64 6.08 13.73
C ASP A 12 7.20 6.95 12.54
N PHE A 13 6.26 6.45 11.75
CA PHE A 13 5.63 7.22 10.68
C PHE A 13 4.87 8.41 11.27
N ARG A 14 5.31 9.64 10.98
CA ARG A 14 4.62 10.88 11.39
C ARG A 14 4.42 11.82 10.22
N LEU A 15 3.23 12.40 10.16
CA LEU A 15 2.82 13.37 9.15
C LEU A 15 2.35 14.64 9.85
N VAL A 16 2.92 15.79 9.49
CA VAL A 16 2.55 17.10 10.05
C VAL A 16 2.29 18.07 8.92
N SER A 17 1.14 18.73 8.93
CA SER A 17 0.75 19.76 7.97
C SER A 17 0.83 21.12 8.66
N GLY A 18 1.87 21.90 8.36
CA GLY A 18 2.21 23.08 9.15
C GLY A 18 2.56 22.68 10.58
N GLU A 19 1.69 23.00 11.53
CA GLU A 19 1.82 22.64 12.95
C GLU A 19 0.85 21.53 13.38
N THR A 20 -0.02 21.08 12.49
CA THR A 20 -1.10 20.13 12.82
C THR A 20 -0.68 18.70 12.48
N PRO A 21 -0.63 17.78 13.46
CA PRO A 21 -0.41 16.36 13.18
C PRO A 21 -1.57 15.76 12.36
N VAL A 22 -1.24 14.98 11.34
CA VAL A 22 -2.22 14.23 10.53
C VAL A 22 -2.25 12.79 11.01
N THR A 23 -3.26 12.44 11.79
CA THR A 23 -3.40 11.12 12.43
C THR A 23 -4.35 10.17 11.69
N THR A 24 -4.92 10.60 10.56
CA THR A 24 -5.91 9.81 9.79
C THR A 24 -5.27 8.72 8.93
N ILE A 25 -3.95 8.76 8.72
CA ILE A 25 -3.19 7.78 7.92
C ILE A 25 -2.59 6.73 8.86
N THR A 26 -3.43 5.79 9.30
CA THR A 26 -3.04 4.76 10.29
C THR A 26 -2.70 3.41 9.65
N VAL A 27 -3.11 3.16 8.42
CA VAL A 27 -2.91 1.88 7.74
C VAL A 27 -1.46 1.78 7.24
N PRO A 28 -0.65 0.80 7.68
CA PRO A 28 0.78 0.72 7.34
C PRO A 28 1.09 0.71 5.84
N ARG A 29 0.22 0.10 5.02
CA ARG A 29 0.42 0.08 3.56
C ARG A 29 0.01 1.38 2.88
N VAL A 30 -0.92 2.16 3.46
CA VAL A 30 -1.15 3.54 3.02
C VAL A 30 0.06 4.41 3.37
N GLN A 31 0.64 4.23 4.57
CA GLN A 31 1.88 4.90 4.97
C GLN A 31 3.04 4.54 4.03
N SER A 32 3.21 3.26 3.71
CA SER A 32 4.24 2.77 2.78
C SER A 32 4.05 3.34 1.37
N LEU A 33 2.82 3.38 0.86
CA LEU A 33 2.50 4.00 -0.42
C LEU A 33 2.87 5.49 -0.41
N LEU A 34 2.46 6.24 0.62
CA LEU A 34 2.75 7.67 0.73
C LEU A 34 4.25 7.93 0.83
N ALA A 35 4.98 7.15 1.64
CA ALA A 35 6.43 7.23 1.75
C ALA A 35 7.11 7.03 0.39
N TYR A 36 6.70 5.99 -0.34
CA TYR A 36 7.22 5.71 -1.68
C TYR A 36 6.97 6.85 -2.65
N LEU A 37 5.73 7.37 -2.73
CA LEU A 37 5.37 8.47 -3.63
C LEU A 37 6.18 9.75 -3.33
N VAL A 38 6.41 10.04 -2.04
CA VAL A 38 7.17 11.22 -1.62
C VAL A 38 8.64 11.10 -1.97
N LEU A 39 9.24 9.91 -1.76
CA LEU A 39 10.64 9.65 -2.09
C LEU A 39 10.89 9.65 -3.61
N HIS A 40 9.91 9.26 -4.41
CA HIS A 40 10.03 9.14 -5.88
C HIS A 40 9.26 10.24 -6.65
N ARG A 41 8.93 11.36 -6.00
CA ARG A 41 8.03 12.41 -6.53
C ARG A 41 8.46 13.06 -7.85
N THR A 42 9.70 12.89 -8.28
CA THR A 42 10.28 13.52 -9.47
C THR A 42 9.85 12.87 -10.78
N ALA A 43 9.22 11.69 -10.72
CA ALA A 43 8.73 10.98 -11.89
C ALA A 43 7.30 10.43 -11.68
N PRO A 44 6.52 10.22 -12.76
CA PRO A 44 5.30 9.44 -12.70
C PRO A 44 5.60 8.02 -12.19
N GLN A 45 4.74 7.50 -11.30
CA GLN A 45 4.92 6.17 -10.72
C GLN A 45 4.05 5.15 -11.45
N ASP A 46 4.66 4.06 -11.90
CA ASP A 46 3.96 2.97 -12.56
C ASP A 46 3.04 2.24 -11.57
N ARG A 47 1.76 2.10 -11.93
CA ARG A 47 0.76 1.50 -11.06
C ARG A 47 0.97 0.00 -10.91
N SER A 48 1.47 -0.68 -11.94
CA SER A 48 1.74 -2.12 -11.88
C SER A 48 2.89 -2.38 -10.90
N HIS A 49 3.97 -1.60 -11.01
CA HIS A 49 5.09 -1.65 -10.07
C HIS A 49 4.66 -1.39 -8.62
N LEU A 50 3.88 -0.32 -8.38
CA LEU A 50 3.34 -0.03 -7.06
C LEU A 50 2.45 -1.15 -6.51
N ALA A 51 1.65 -1.79 -7.37
CA ALA A 51 0.81 -2.91 -6.98
C ALA A 51 1.65 -4.10 -6.51
N PHE A 52 2.71 -4.48 -7.22
CA PHE A 52 3.56 -5.59 -6.80
C PHE A 52 4.46 -5.24 -5.62
N LEU A 53 4.93 -4.00 -5.52
CA LEU A 53 5.73 -3.54 -4.38
C LEU A 53 4.95 -3.64 -3.06
N LEU A 54 3.66 -3.28 -3.10
CA LEU A 54 2.81 -3.27 -1.92
C LEU A 54 2.17 -4.65 -1.64
N TRP A 55 2.03 -5.50 -2.66
CA TRP A 55 1.43 -6.84 -2.58
C TRP A 55 2.29 -7.90 -3.30
N PRO A 56 3.49 -8.24 -2.79
CA PRO A 56 4.43 -9.13 -3.48
C PRO A 56 3.91 -10.56 -3.67
N ASP A 57 3.07 -11.04 -2.75
CA ASP A 57 2.54 -12.42 -2.78
C ASP A 57 1.20 -12.55 -3.53
N SER A 58 0.70 -11.46 -4.14
CA SER A 58 -0.59 -11.44 -4.83
C SER A 58 -0.43 -11.77 -6.31
N THR A 59 -1.48 -12.32 -6.92
CA THR A 59 -1.53 -12.39 -8.39
C THR A 59 -1.62 -10.97 -8.97
N GLU A 60 -1.21 -10.79 -10.23
CA GLU A 60 -1.27 -9.50 -10.92
C GLU A 60 -2.65 -8.84 -10.84
N ALA A 61 -3.70 -9.59 -11.20
CA ALA A 61 -5.07 -9.09 -11.16
C ALA A 61 -5.51 -8.67 -9.74
N GLN A 62 -5.07 -9.40 -8.71
CA GLN A 62 -5.36 -9.07 -7.31
C GLN A 62 -4.58 -7.83 -6.86
N ALA A 63 -3.29 -7.74 -7.17
CA ALA A 63 -2.45 -6.61 -6.81
C ALA A 63 -3.01 -5.30 -7.39
N HIS A 64 -3.39 -5.30 -8.67
CA HIS A 64 -4.00 -4.15 -9.34
C HIS A 64 -5.36 -3.76 -8.75
N THR A 65 -6.20 -4.75 -8.43
CA THR A 65 -7.50 -4.51 -7.79
C THR A 65 -7.31 -3.87 -6.42
N ASN A 66 -6.39 -4.40 -5.62
CA ASN A 66 -6.08 -3.89 -4.29
C ASN A 66 -5.51 -2.47 -4.34
N LEU A 67 -4.60 -2.18 -5.28
CA LEU A 67 -4.07 -0.82 -5.45
C LEU A 67 -5.19 0.17 -5.78
N ARG A 68 -6.10 -0.20 -6.69
CA ARG A 68 -7.23 0.65 -7.06
C ARG A 68 -8.13 0.94 -5.87
N GLN A 69 -8.44 -0.09 -5.08
CA GLN A 69 -9.22 0.08 -3.85
C GLN A 69 -8.48 0.95 -2.82
N LEU A 70 -7.17 0.77 -2.66
CA LEU A 70 -6.36 1.58 -1.74
C LEU A 70 -6.37 3.07 -2.11
N LEU A 71 -6.38 3.39 -3.40
CA LEU A 71 -6.40 4.77 -3.91
C LEU A 71 -7.79 5.43 -3.87
N MET A 72 -8.86 4.65 -3.96
CA MET A 72 -10.23 5.16 -4.08
C MET A 72 -11.04 5.07 -2.78
N ALA A 73 -10.70 4.18 -1.86
CA ALA A 73 -11.54 3.89 -0.71
C ALA A 73 -11.37 4.93 0.42
N PRO A 74 -12.46 5.38 1.05
CA PRO A 74 -12.37 6.05 2.34
C PRO A 74 -11.80 5.07 3.37
N SER A 75 -10.88 5.58 4.21
CA SER A 75 -10.09 4.87 5.23
C SER A 75 -10.78 3.70 5.97
N PRO A 76 -12.10 3.75 6.33
CA PRO A 76 -12.74 2.66 7.08
C PRO A 76 -12.81 1.30 6.38
N TRP A 77 -12.80 1.24 5.04
CA TRP A 77 -13.01 -0.01 4.29
C TRP A 77 -11.75 -0.81 4.04
N ILE A 78 -10.60 -0.13 4.01
CA ILE A 78 -9.30 -0.72 3.68
C ILE A 78 -8.99 -1.85 4.68
N SER A 79 -9.16 -1.64 5.98
CA SER A 79 -8.89 -2.68 7.00
C SER A 79 -9.73 -3.97 6.82
N ARG A 80 -10.97 -3.87 6.31
CA ARG A 80 -11.91 -5.00 6.20
C ARG A 80 -11.60 -5.97 5.07
N ILE A 81 -11.07 -5.46 3.95
CA ILE A 81 -10.71 -6.26 2.77
C ILE A 81 -9.43 -7.07 3.05
N TRP A 82 -8.57 -6.50 3.87
CA TRP A 82 -7.28 -7.05 4.22
C TRP A 82 -7.33 -8.26 5.13
N ASN A 83 -8.23 -8.26 6.12
CA ASN A 83 -8.39 -9.38 7.04
C ASN A 83 -9.11 -10.60 6.44
N ARG A 84 -9.81 -10.47 5.30
CA ARG A 84 -10.67 -11.54 4.77
C ARG A 84 -9.95 -12.51 3.82
N HIS A 85 -8.84 -12.10 3.19
CA HIS A 85 -8.25 -12.88 2.10
C HIS A 85 -6.77 -13.27 2.28
N TRP A 86 -6.03 -12.76 3.28
CA TRP A 86 -4.56 -12.88 3.30
C TRP A 86 -3.85 -13.74 4.35
N SER A 87 -4.43 -14.90 4.71
CA SER A 87 -3.70 -15.97 5.43
C SER A 87 -3.81 -17.34 4.75
N ARG A 88 -3.69 -17.41 3.42
CA ARG A 88 -3.51 -18.69 2.73
C ARG A 88 -2.12 -18.74 2.07
N PRO A 89 -1.21 -19.62 2.51
CA PRO A 89 0.02 -19.84 1.77
C PRO A 89 -0.36 -20.33 0.37
N SER A 90 0.35 -19.83 -0.63
CA SER A 90 0.31 -20.34 -1.99
C SER A 90 0.47 -21.86 -1.93
N LYS A 91 -0.59 -22.59 -2.29
CA LYS A 91 -0.52 -24.04 -2.38
C LYS A 91 0.59 -24.41 -3.35
N GLN A 92 1.52 -25.23 -2.85
CA GLN A 92 2.50 -26.00 -3.61
C GLN A 92 2.02 -26.30 -5.04
N SER A 93 2.85 -25.94 -6.01
CA SER A 93 2.90 -26.60 -7.31
C SER A 93 3.08 -28.11 -7.07
N LYS A 94 1.99 -28.87 -7.27
CA LYS A 94 2.04 -30.34 -7.32
C LYS A 94 2.94 -30.74 -8.49
N PRO A 95 3.96 -31.61 -8.32
CA PRO A 95 4.67 -32.15 -9.47
C PRO A 95 3.70 -33.02 -10.28
N ARG A 96 3.65 -32.72 -11.58
CA ARG A 96 2.88 -33.44 -12.58
C ARG A 96 3.57 -34.79 -12.83
N THR A 97 3.13 -35.84 -12.16
CA THR A 97 3.44 -37.20 -12.59
C THR A 97 2.30 -37.67 -13.49
N GLN A 98 2.59 -37.73 -14.79
CA GLN A 98 1.87 -38.49 -15.81
C GLN A 98 2.82 -39.60 -16.30
N PRO A 99 2.31 -40.68 -16.92
CA PRO A 99 1.14 -41.49 -16.57
C PRO A 99 1.53 -42.75 -15.79
#